data_AF-A0A3P1XW05-F1
#
_entry.id   AF-A0A3P1XW05-F1
#
_cell.length_a   1.000
_cell.length_b   1.000
_cell.length_c   1.000
_cell.angle_alpha   90.00
_cell.angle_beta   90.00
_cell.angle_gamma   90.00
#
_symmetry.space_group_name_H-M   'P 1'
#
loop_
_entity.id
_entity.type
_entity.pdbx_description
1 polymer ?
#
loop_
_entity_poly.entity_id
_entity_poly.type
_entity_poly.pdbx_seq_one_letter_code
_entity_poly.pdbx_strand_id
1 'polypeptide(L)'
;MSKITKQQYEVALAKVEELLPLVDDSVPVTDSNAVLLTIFSDIIISYEEEHYPIDKPTVSDLIEFGLQEKGMTQKQLAGEIGVSPSRVNDYISGRSEPSLKIARLLCRVLGISPEAMLGY
;
A
#
# COMPACT_ATOMS: atom_id res chain seq x y z
N MET A 1 21.30 7.47 15.05
CA MET A 1 20.39 8.57 14.68
C MET A 1 19.46 8.81 15.86
N SER A 2 19.21 10.06 16.27
CA SER A 2 18.30 10.32 17.38
C SER A 2 16.88 9.93 16.99
N LYS A 3 16.19 9.15 17.83
CA LYS A 3 14.78 8.81 17.58
C LYS A 3 13.94 10.09 17.55
N ILE A 4 13.12 10.24 16.51
CA ILE A 4 12.13 11.32 16.44
C ILE A 4 11.08 11.06 17.52
N THR A 5 10.76 12.08 18.31
CA THR A 5 9.73 11.99 19.34
C THR A 5 8.35 12.27 18.75
N LYS A 6 7.29 11.76 19.39
CA LYS A 6 5.89 12.04 19.02
C LYS A 6 5.59 13.54 18.92
N GLN A 7 6.19 14.35 19.80
CA GLN A 7 6.02 15.80 19.79
C GLN A 7 6.68 16.45 18.55
N GLN A 8 7.86 15.99 18.15
CA GLN A 8 8.52 16.47 16.93
C GLN A 8 7.73 16.10 15.68
N TYR A 9 7.16 14.89 15.66
CA TYR A 9 6.25 14.43 14.61
C TYR A 9 4.99 15.31 14.50
N GLU A 10 4.30 15.57 15.61
CA GLU A 10 3.09 16.43 15.63
C GLU A 10 3.38 17.86 15.18
N VAL A 11 4.52 18.43 15.58
CA VAL A 11 4.94 19.76 15.10
C VAL A 11 5.25 19.74 13.60
N ALA A 12 5.92 18.69 13.12
CA ALA A 12 6.24 18.55 11.70
C ALA A 12 4.98 18.44 10.84
N LEU A 13 3.98 17.66 11.27
CA LEU A 13 2.67 17.56 10.60
C LEU A 13 2.01 18.93 10.43
N ALA A 14 1.89 19.68 11.52
CA ALA A 14 1.30 21.02 11.49
C ALA A 14 2.07 21.96 10.53
N LYS A 15 3.40 21.84 10.47
CA LYS A 15 4.21 22.64 9.53
C LYS A 15 4.04 22.23 8.08
N VAL A 16 3.93 20.93 7.79
CA VAL A 16 3.60 20.47 6.44
C VAL A 16 2.23 21.01 6.01
N GLU A 17 1.20 20.94 6.85
CA GLU A 17 -0.13 21.50 6.53
C GLU A 17 -0.09 23.01 6.22
N GLU A 18 0.71 23.78 6.94
CA GLU A 18 0.92 25.22 6.66
C GLU A 18 1.65 25.47 5.33
N LEU A 19 2.62 24.61 4.98
CA LEU A 19 3.51 24.79 3.83
C LEU A 19 2.93 24.26 2.51
N LEU A 20 2.11 23.20 2.56
CA LEU A 20 1.48 22.58 1.39
C LEU A 20 0.77 23.58 0.44
N PRO A 21 -0.02 24.56 0.90
CA PRO A 21 -0.67 25.52 -0.01
C PRO A 21 0.29 26.57 -0.60
N LEU A 22 1.55 26.63 -0.13
CA LEU A 22 2.55 27.62 -0.54
C LEU A 22 3.59 27.05 -1.52
N VAL A 23 3.59 25.74 -1.74
CA VAL A 23 4.54 25.04 -2.59
C VAL A 23 3.78 24.27 -3.66
N ASP A 24 4.00 24.65 -4.92
CA ASP A 24 3.48 23.95 -6.10
C ASP A 24 4.62 23.62 -7.09
N ASP A 25 4.29 22.97 -8.20
CA ASP A 25 5.26 22.53 -9.22
C ASP A 25 6.01 23.69 -9.91
N SER A 26 5.60 24.94 -9.71
CA SER A 26 6.27 26.13 -10.24
C SER A 26 7.32 26.71 -9.30
N VAL A 27 7.28 26.35 -8.01
CA VAL A 27 8.21 26.83 -6.99
C VAL A 27 9.56 26.11 -7.15
N PRO A 28 10.69 26.85 -7.26
CA PRO A 28 12.00 26.22 -7.33
C PRO A 28 12.30 25.37 -6.10
N VAL A 29 12.95 24.23 -6.27
CA VAL A 29 13.35 23.35 -5.15
C VAL A 29 14.30 24.01 -4.15
N THR A 30 14.94 25.12 -4.54
CA THR A 30 15.80 25.92 -3.67
C THR A 30 15.05 26.98 -2.87
N ASP A 31 13.73 27.13 -3.09
CA ASP A 31 12.90 28.03 -2.31
C ASP A 31 12.87 27.60 -0.84
N SER A 32 12.80 28.58 0.06
CA SER A 32 12.85 28.30 1.50
C SER A 32 11.67 27.44 1.96
N ASN A 33 10.46 27.64 1.41
CA ASN A 33 9.29 26.86 1.78
C ASN A 33 9.38 25.44 1.24
N ALA A 34 9.89 25.26 0.02
CA ALA A 34 10.11 23.93 -0.57
C ALA A 34 11.16 23.12 0.20
N VAL A 35 12.26 23.76 0.61
CA VAL A 35 13.30 23.16 1.45
C VAL A 35 12.74 22.78 2.82
N LEU A 36 12.00 23.67 3.47
CA LEU A 36 11.38 23.40 4.78
C LEU A 36 10.35 22.27 4.69
N LEU A 37 9.52 22.26 3.65
CA LEU A 37 8.54 21.20 3.41
C LEU A 37 9.24 19.84 3.34
N THR A 38 10.34 19.76 2.59
CA THR A 38 11.18 18.55 2.50
C THR A 38 11.70 18.11 3.88
N ILE A 39 12.28 19.04 4.65
CA ILE A 39 12.84 18.73 5.98
C ILE A 39 11.76 18.21 6.94
N PHE A 40 10.57 18.84 6.97
CA PHE A 40 9.49 18.39 7.84
C PHE A 40 8.88 17.06 7.37
N SER A 41 8.78 16.85 6.06
CA SER A 41 8.40 15.55 5.49
C SER A 41 9.37 14.44 5.91
N ASP A 42 10.68 14.69 5.89
CA ASP A 42 11.68 13.70 6.34
C ASP A 42 11.52 13.32 7.81
N ILE A 43 11.14 14.28 8.67
CA ILE A 43 10.85 14.04 10.09
C ILE A 43 9.62 13.14 10.24
N ILE A 44 8.56 13.42 9.48
CA ILE A 44 7.32 12.63 9.46
C ILE A 44 7.62 11.20 9.03
N ILE A 45 8.27 11.03 7.87
CA ILE A 45 8.64 9.73 7.30
C ILE A 45 9.46 8.92 8.31
N SER A 46 10.50 9.53 8.89
CA SER A 46 11.36 8.84 9.87
C SER A 46 10.58 8.33 11.10
N TYR A 47 9.55 9.06 11.53
CA TYR A 47 8.71 8.64 12.65
C TYR A 47 7.70 7.56 12.24
N GLU A 48 7.05 7.72 11.08
CA GLU A 48 6.07 6.77 10.54
C GLU A 48 6.70 5.43 10.20
N GLU A 49 7.91 5.39 9.65
CA GLU A 49 8.63 4.14 9.39
C GLU A 49 8.83 3.30 10.67
N GLU A 50 9.04 3.94 11.83
CA GLU A 50 9.21 3.25 13.12
C GLU A 50 7.87 2.89 13.78
N HIS A 51 6.86 3.75 13.68
CA HIS A 51 5.63 3.65 14.48
C HIS A 51 4.39 3.18 13.69
N TYR A 52 4.39 3.37 12.38
CA TYR A 52 3.30 3.06 11.45
C TYR A 52 3.85 2.41 10.16
N PRO A 53 4.60 1.30 10.26
CA PRO A 53 5.17 0.66 9.10
C PRO A 53 4.07 0.24 8.11
N ILE A 54 4.26 0.57 6.83
CA ILE A 54 3.41 0.08 5.75
C ILE A 54 3.89 -1.33 5.42
N ASP A 55 3.21 -2.32 5.98
CA ASP A 55 3.47 -3.72 5.65
C ASP A 55 3.11 -4.02 4.18
N LYS A 56 3.85 -4.95 3.58
CA LYS A 56 3.50 -5.46 2.25
C LYS A 56 2.09 -6.09 2.33
N PRO A 57 1.22 -5.86 1.33
CA PRO A 57 -0.09 -6.48 1.30
C PRO A 57 0.06 -8.00 1.30
N THR A 58 -0.79 -8.69 2.05
CA THR A 58 -0.84 -10.15 2.05
C THR A 58 -1.42 -10.65 0.73
N VAL A 59 -1.24 -11.94 0.43
CA VAL A 59 -1.92 -12.58 -0.72
C VAL A 59 -3.44 -12.40 -0.64
N SER A 60 -3.98 -12.38 0.58
CA SER A 60 -5.40 -12.13 0.87
C SER A 60 -5.81 -10.73 0.37
N ASP A 61 -5.06 -9.71 0.79
CA ASP A 61 -5.32 -8.31 0.45
C ASP A 61 -5.18 -8.10 -1.06
N LEU A 62 -4.16 -8.68 -1.69
CA LEU A 62 -3.94 -8.60 -3.13
C LEU A 62 -5.13 -9.15 -3.92
N ILE A 63 -5.71 -10.27 -3.48
CA ILE A 63 -6.88 -10.87 -4.15
C ILE A 63 -8.11 -9.97 -3.93
N GLU A 64 -8.31 -9.44 -2.72
CA GLU A 64 -9.43 -8.57 -2.42
C GLU A 64 -9.37 -7.25 -3.19
N PHE A 65 -8.21 -6.58 -3.21
CA PHE A 65 -7.98 -5.38 -4.01
C PHE A 65 -8.16 -5.66 -5.50
N GLY A 66 -7.60 -6.75 -6.01
CA GLY A 66 -7.76 -7.13 -7.42
C GLY A 66 -9.23 -7.38 -7.82
N LEU A 67 -10.05 -7.91 -6.91
CA LEU A 67 -11.50 -8.04 -7.14
C LEU A 67 -12.20 -6.67 -7.16
N GLN A 68 -11.87 -5.80 -6.21
CA GLN A 68 -12.44 -4.44 -6.10
C GLN A 68 -12.11 -3.59 -7.33
N GLU A 69 -10.83 -3.53 -7.71
CA GLU A 69 -10.37 -2.76 -8.88
C GLU A 69 -11.04 -3.22 -10.18
N LYS A 70 -11.35 -4.51 -10.29
CA LYS A 70 -12.01 -5.08 -11.47
C LYS A 70 -13.54 -5.10 -11.40
N GLY A 71 -14.13 -4.71 -10.26
CA GLY A 71 -15.57 -4.88 -10.02
C GLY A 71 -16.03 -6.33 -10.17
N MET A 72 -15.15 -7.30 -9.86
CA MET A 72 -15.39 -8.73 -10.06
C MET A 72 -15.91 -9.36 -8.77
N THR A 73 -16.90 -10.26 -8.90
CA THR A 73 -17.39 -11.03 -7.74
C THR A 73 -16.51 -12.26 -7.48
N GLN A 74 -16.46 -12.71 -6.21
CA GLN A 74 -15.77 -13.96 -5.85
C GLN A 74 -16.27 -15.18 -6.65
N LYS A 75 -17.56 -15.21 -6.98
CA LYS A 75 -18.17 -16.28 -7.78
C LYS A 75 -17.65 -16.29 -9.22
N GLN A 76 -17.48 -15.11 -9.82
CA GLN A 76 -16.89 -15.00 -11.16
C GLN A 76 -15.43 -15.45 -11.13
N LEU A 77 -14.65 -14.98 -10.16
CA LEU A 77 -13.26 -15.39 -9.99
C LEU A 77 -13.12 -16.91 -9.83
N ALA A 78 -13.98 -17.53 -9.03
CA ALA A 78 -14.01 -18.98 -8.83
C ALA A 78 -14.17 -19.74 -10.16
N GLY A 79 -15.04 -19.25 -11.04
CA GLY A 79 -15.23 -19.78 -12.40
C GLY A 79 -13.99 -19.62 -13.27
N GLU A 80 -13.37 -18.45 -13.26
CA GLU A 80 -12.17 -18.14 -14.07
C GLU A 80 -10.94 -18.98 -13.66
N ILE A 81 -10.75 -19.21 -12.36
CA ILE A 81 -9.58 -19.96 -11.86
C ILE A 81 -9.87 -21.45 -11.63
N GLY A 82 -11.10 -21.89 -11.88
CA GLY A 82 -11.51 -23.30 -11.83
C GLY A 82 -11.51 -23.90 -10.41
N VAL A 83 -11.92 -23.13 -9.40
CA VAL A 83 -12.06 -23.60 -8.01
C VAL A 83 -13.46 -23.29 -7.47
N SER A 84 -13.81 -23.84 -6.30
CA SER A 84 -15.11 -23.53 -5.68
C SER A 84 -15.12 -22.11 -5.10
N PRO A 85 -16.29 -21.43 -5.03
CA PRO A 85 -16.40 -20.14 -4.36
C PRO A 85 -15.95 -20.19 -2.89
N SER A 86 -16.19 -21.32 -2.20
CA SER A 86 -15.67 -21.53 -0.83
C SER A 86 -14.16 -21.45 -0.78
N ARG A 87 -13.47 -22.04 -1.76
CA ARG A 87 -12.01 -22.01 -1.84
C ARG A 87 -11.48 -20.60 -2.13
N VAL A 88 -12.18 -19.82 -2.95
CA VAL A 88 -11.85 -18.39 -3.15
C VAL A 88 -11.99 -17.61 -1.85
N ASN A 89 -13.07 -17.85 -1.10
CA ASN A 89 -13.26 -17.23 0.21
C ASN A 89 -12.16 -17.64 1.21
N ASP A 90 -11.67 -18.88 1.17
CA ASP A 90 -10.52 -19.29 2.00
C ASP A 90 -9.25 -18.51 1.67
N TYR A 91 -9.03 -18.14 0.40
CA TYR A 91 -7.90 -17.28 0.00
C TYR A 91 -8.07 -15.84 0.49
N ILE A 92 -9.27 -15.26 0.33
CA ILE A 92 -9.59 -13.86 0.71
C ILE A 92 -9.66 -13.66 2.23
N SER A 93 -9.90 -14.74 2.97
CA SER A 93 -9.89 -14.71 4.44
C SER A 93 -8.55 -15.12 5.05
N GLY A 94 -7.54 -15.40 4.22
CA GLY A 94 -6.23 -15.86 4.65
C GLY A 94 -6.21 -17.26 5.30
N ARG A 95 -7.31 -18.02 5.28
CA ARG A 95 -7.36 -19.39 5.86
C ARG A 95 -6.53 -20.40 5.08
N SER A 96 -6.30 -20.17 3.79
CA SER A 96 -5.44 -21.01 2.98
C SER A 96 -4.71 -20.20 1.93
N GLU A 97 -3.49 -20.62 1.58
CA GLU A 97 -2.78 -20.04 0.44
C GLU A 97 -3.14 -20.75 -0.88
N PRO A 98 -3.20 -20.02 -2.00
CA PRO A 98 -3.36 -20.63 -3.30
C PRO A 98 -2.11 -21.43 -3.69
N SER A 99 -2.31 -22.62 -4.27
CA SER A 99 -1.19 -23.35 -4.89
C SER A 99 -0.56 -22.51 -6.01
N LEU A 100 0.71 -22.78 -6.37
CA LEU A 100 1.43 -22.05 -7.43
C LEU A 100 0.66 -21.99 -8.76
N LYS A 101 -0.07 -23.07 -9.10
CA LYS A 101 -0.92 -23.11 -10.30
C LYS A 101 -2.06 -22.11 -10.22
N ILE A 102 -2.71 -21.99 -9.05
CA ILE A 102 -3.81 -21.04 -8.81
C ILE A 102 -3.27 -19.62 -8.69
N ALA A 103 -2.15 -19.40 -7.99
CA ALA A 103 -1.48 -18.10 -7.89
C ALA A 103 -1.21 -17.51 -9.29
N ARG A 104 -0.70 -18.31 -10.23
CA ARG A 104 -0.50 -17.90 -11.62
C ARG A 104 -1.80 -17.45 -12.31
N LEU A 105 -2.91 -18.14 -12.06
CA LEU A 105 -4.22 -17.77 -12.61
C LEU A 105 -4.73 -16.48 -11.97
N LEU A 106 -4.58 -16.32 -10.66
CA LEU A 106 -4.93 -15.10 -9.93
C LEU A 106 -4.15 -13.89 -10.49
N CYS A 107 -2.84 -14.01 -10.68
CA CYS A 107 -2.02 -12.97 -11.33
C CYS A 107 -2.59 -12.57 -12.70
N ARG A 108 -2.95 -13.53 -13.54
CA ARG A 108 -3.49 -13.25 -14.88
C ARG A 108 -4.88 -12.62 -14.83
N VAL A 109 -5.78 -13.17 -14.03
CA VAL A 109 -7.20 -12.78 -14.01
C VAL A 109 -7.36 -11.44 -13.28
N LEU A 110 -6.68 -11.25 -12.16
CA LEU A 110 -6.78 -10.05 -11.33
C LEU A 110 -5.74 -8.99 -11.68
N GLY A 111 -4.74 -9.29 -12.51
CA GLY A 111 -3.68 -8.34 -12.87
C GLY A 111 -2.64 -8.13 -11.78
N ILE A 112 -2.55 -9.05 -10.81
CA ILE A 112 -1.59 -9.00 -9.72
C ILE A 112 -0.21 -9.40 -10.25
N SER A 113 0.83 -8.61 -9.96
CA SER A 113 2.19 -8.97 -10.37
C SER A 113 2.65 -10.25 -9.66
N PRO A 114 3.40 -11.15 -10.34
CA PRO A 114 3.95 -12.34 -9.71
C PRO A 114 4.84 -12.05 -8.50
N GLU A 115 5.59 -10.95 -8.53
CA GLU A 115 6.45 -10.49 -7.44
C GLU A 115 5.62 -10.18 -6.18
N ALA A 116 4.52 -9.43 -6.34
CA ALA A 116 3.62 -9.12 -5.23
C ALA A 116 2.95 -10.39 -4.67
N MET A 117 2.47 -11.28 -5.55
CA MET A 117 1.81 -12.53 -5.15
C MET A 117 2.73 -13.48 -4.37
N LEU A 118 4.04 -13.45 -4.63
CA LEU A 118 5.03 -14.34 -4.01
C LEU A 118 5.83 -13.67 -2.88
N GLY A 119 5.61 -12.38 -2.63
CA GLY A 119 6.11 -11.66 -1.46
C GLY A 119 7.57 -11.20 -1.53
N TYR A 120 8.22 -11.22 -2.70
CA TYR A 120 9.61 -10.75 -2.87
C TYR A 120 9.67 -9.40 -3.57
#